data_AF-A0AAU2RH30-F1
#
_entry.id   AF-A0AAU2RH30-F1
#
_cell.length_a   1.000
_cell.length_b   1.000
_cell.length_c   1.000
_cell.angle_alpha   90.00
_cell.angle_beta   90.00
_cell.angle_gamma   90.00
#
_symmetry.space_group_name_H-M   'P 1'
#
loop_
_entity.id
_entity.type
_entity.pdbx_description
1 polymer ?
#
loop_
_entity_poly.entity_id
_entity_poly.type
_entity_poly.pdbx_seq_one_letter_code
_entity_poly.pdbx_strand_id
1 'polypeptide(L)'
;MDRASTEHLMTPVTATSGDPSTYPVQVAVVPADERPTDTDWHDATWTTSGSETFATLLVGPSGTVNPGPGTFRAWVKLTATPEVPVIPSARFEIT
;
A
#
# COMPACT_ATOMS: atom_id res chain seq x y z
N MET A 1 2.04 -6.84 -26.00
CA MET A 1 3.05 -6.80 -24.93
C MET A 1 2.41 -7.47 -23.74
N ASP A 2 2.78 -8.71 -23.46
CA ASP A 2 2.26 -9.46 -22.32
C ASP A 2 2.79 -8.83 -21.03
N ARG A 3 1.88 -8.50 -20.12
CA ARG A 3 2.19 -7.89 -18.83
C ARG A 3 2.56 -9.04 -17.89
N ALA A 4 3.85 -9.23 -17.63
CA ALA A 4 4.35 -10.39 -16.89
C ALA A 4 5.00 -10.06 -15.53
N SER A 5 5.03 -8.79 -15.14
CA SER A 5 5.61 -8.40 -13.86
C SER A 5 4.53 -8.20 -12.81
N THR A 6 4.76 -8.78 -11.63
CA THR A 6 4.00 -8.57 -10.42
C THR A 6 4.99 -8.12 -9.34
N GLU A 7 4.69 -7.04 -8.66
CA GLU A 7 5.60 -6.43 -7.68
C GLU A 7 4.91 -6.23 -6.33
N HIS A 8 5.70 -6.33 -5.26
CA HIS A 8 5.29 -5.94 -3.92
C HIS A 8 5.57 -4.46 -3.69
N LEU A 9 4.52 -3.68 -3.49
CA LEU A 9 4.70 -2.30 -3.08
C LEU A 9 4.86 -2.23 -1.55
N MET A 10 6.04 -1.84 -1.10
CA MET A 10 6.39 -1.75 0.32
C MET A 10 6.35 -0.30 0.79
N THR A 11 5.45 0.02 1.71
CA THR A 11 5.44 1.34 2.38
C THR A 11 5.83 1.18 3.84
N PRO A 12 6.90 1.86 4.31
CA PRO A 12 7.32 1.75 5.69
C PRO A 12 6.30 2.41 6.61
N VAL A 13 5.96 1.72 7.70
CA VAL A 13 5.07 2.24 8.75
C VAL A 13 5.85 2.26 10.05
N THR A 14 5.99 3.45 10.64
CA THR A 14 6.65 3.63 11.93
C THR A 14 5.62 4.02 12.97
N ALA A 15 5.76 3.47 14.17
CA ALA A 15 4.95 3.83 15.34
C ALA A 15 5.89 4.33 16.44
N THR A 16 5.53 5.43 17.10
CA THR A 16 6.30 5.96 18.25
C THR A 16 6.32 5.00 19.43
N SER A 17 5.30 4.14 19.52
CA SER A 17 5.18 3.09 20.53
C SER A 17 4.33 1.94 20.00
N GLY A 18 4.67 0.71 20.39
CA GLY A 18 3.94 -0.49 19.98
C GLY A 18 4.36 -1.03 18.60
N ASP A 19 3.78 -2.16 18.23
CA ASP A 19 4.01 -2.82 16.95
C ASP A 19 2.85 -2.52 15.99
N PRO A 20 3.06 -1.75 14.90
CA PRO A 20 2.01 -1.42 13.95
C PRO A 20 1.44 -2.65 13.24
N SER A 21 2.17 -3.77 13.20
CA SER A 21 1.73 -5.02 12.55
C SER A 21 0.53 -5.69 13.23
N THR A 22 0.21 -5.25 14.45
CA THR A 22 -0.94 -5.76 15.21
C THR A 22 -2.27 -5.15 14.77
N TYR A 23 -2.26 -4.09 13.97
CA TYR A 23 -3.46 -3.42 13.50
C TYR A 23 -3.87 -3.90 12.10
N PRO A 24 -5.20 -3.93 11.81
CA PRO A 24 -5.68 -4.08 10.45
C PRO A 24 -5.10 -2.98 9.55
N VAL A 25 -4.58 -3.40 8.39
CA VAL A 25 -3.96 -2.50 7.42
C VAL A 25 -4.62 -2.65 6.06
N GLN A 26 -4.90 -1.50 5.44
CA GLN A 26 -5.40 -1.43 4.08
C GLN A 26 -4.50 -0.54 3.25
N VAL A 27 -4.39 -0.85 1.96
CA VAL A 27 -3.62 -0.09 0.99
C VAL A 27 -4.51 0.28 -0.19
N ALA A 28 -4.42 1.53 -0.63
CA ALA A 28 -5.01 2.00 -1.88
C ALA A 28 -3.89 2.40 -2.84
N VAL A 29 -4.04 2.07 -4.13
CA VAL A 29 -3.12 2.47 -5.21
C VAL A 29 -3.93 3.29 -6.21
N VAL A 30 -3.67 4.59 -6.27
CA VAL A 30 -4.43 5.56 -7.08
C VAL A 30 -3.49 6.39 -7.96
N PRO A 31 -3.98 7.04 -9.02
CA PRO A 31 -3.18 7.99 -9.79
C PRO A 31 -2.48 9.00 -8.89
N ALA A 32 -1.25 9.38 -9.25
CA ALA A 32 -0.33 10.07 -8.33
C ALA A 32 -0.78 11.44 -7.80
N ASP A 33 -1.78 12.05 -8.45
CA ASP A 33 -2.37 13.36 -8.12
C ASP A 33 -3.77 13.25 -7.51
N GLU A 34 -4.22 12.03 -7.21
CA GLU A 34 -5.52 11.74 -6.61
C GLU A 34 -5.39 11.30 -5.15
N ARG A 35 -6.53 11.37 -4.43
CA ARG A 35 -6.68 10.79 -3.09
C ARG A 35 -7.62 9.58 -3.17
N PRO A 36 -7.40 8.54 -2.34
CA PRO A 36 -8.29 7.40 -2.28
C PRO A 36 -9.70 7.81 -1.84
N THR A 37 -10.68 7.20 -2.49
CA THR A 37 -12.08 7.11 -2.09
C THR A 37 -12.33 5.81 -1.32
N ASP A 38 -13.53 5.65 -0.78
CA ASP A 38 -13.86 4.47 0.05
C ASP A 38 -13.73 3.13 -0.71
N THR A 39 -13.85 3.15 -2.04
CA THR A 39 -13.77 1.94 -2.87
C THR A 39 -12.35 1.54 -3.26
N ASP A 40 -11.35 2.38 -3.01
CA ASP A 40 -9.97 2.15 -3.45
C ASP A 40 -9.15 1.32 -2.44
N TRP A 41 -9.69 1.09 -1.25
CA TRP A 41 -8.98 0.42 -0.17
C TRP A 41 -9.06 -1.11 -0.31
N HIS A 42 -7.89 -1.74 -0.31
CA HIS A 42 -7.74 -3.19 -0.30
C HIS A 42 -7.06 -3.65 0.98
N ASP A 43 -7.45 -4.82 1.48
CA ASP A 43 -6.74 -5.44 2.59
C ASP A 43 -5.31 -5.76 2.19
N ALA A 44 -4.37 -5.36 3.04
CA ALA A 44 -2.94 -5.55 2.83
C ALA A 44 -2.36 -6.47 3.90
N THR A 45 -1.15 -6.96 3.67
CA THR A 45 -0.45 -7.85 4.61
C THR A 45 0.76 -7.17 5.20
N TRP A 46 1.08 -7.49 6.45
CA TRP A 46 2.32 -7.08 7.07
C TRP A 46 3.46 -8.01 6.63
N THR A 47 4.59 -7.44 6.24
CA THR A 47 5.83 -8.17 5.97
C THR A 47 6.98 -7.49 6.69
N THR A 48 7.89 -8.28 7.25
CA THR A 48 9.11 -7.77 7.88
C THR A 48 10.30 -8.08 6.98
N SER A 49 11.10 -7.06 6.66
CA SER A 49 12.36 -7.20 5.93
C SER A 49 13.46 -6.46 6.69
N GLY A 50 14.49 -7.18 7.12
CA GLY A 50 15.48 -6.63 8.04
C GLY A 50 14.85 -6.25 9.37
N SER A 51 15.04 -5.00 9.80
CA SER A 51 14.46 -4.43 11.03
C SER A 51 13.19 -3.62 10.80
N GLU A 52 12.68 -3.57 9.57
CA GLU A 52 11.55 -2.73 9.19
C GLU A 52 10.33 -3.58 8.84
N THR A 53 9.16 -3.06 9.22
CA THR A 53 7.86 -3.66 8.93
C THR A 53 7.14 -2.81 7.90
N PHE A 54 6.60 -3.49 6.90
CA PHE A 54 5.99 -2.90 5.72
C PHE A 54 4.57 -3.39 5.55
N ALA A 55 3.69 -2.46 5.19
CA ALA A 55 2.42 -2.83 4.59
C ALA A 55 2.68 -3.21 3.13
N THR A 56 2.21 -4.39 2.73
CA THR A 56 2.49 -5.01 1.43
C THR A 56 1.18 -5.28 0.69
N LEU A 57 1.12 -4.87 -0.57
CA LEU A 57 0.04 -5.19 -1.50
C LEU A 57 0.65 -5.63 -2.83
N LEU A 58 0.07 -6.68 -3.43
CA LEU A 58 0.50 -7.19 -4.72
C LEU A 58 -0.13 -6.37 -5.85
N VAL A 59 0.71 -5.78 -6.70
CA VAL A 59 0.30 -4.94 -7.82
C VAL A 59 0.71 -5.60 -9.14
N GLY A 60 -0.23 -5.67 -10.09
CA GLY A 60 -0.01 -6.21 -11.43
C GLY A 60 -1.15 -7.11 -11.93
N PRO A 61 -0.95 -7.78 -13.07
CA PRO A 61 -1.98 -8.58 -13.76
C PRO A 61 -2.59 -9.72 -12.94
N SER A 62 -1.81 -10.26 -12.01
CA SER A 62 -2.25 -11.29 -11.05
C SER A 62 -2.35 -10.75 -9.62
N GLY A 63 -2.21 -9.43 -9.44
CA GLY A 63 -2.25 -8.74 -8.15
C GLY A 63 -3.67 -8.38 -7.72
N THR A 64 -3.78 -7.86 -6.50
CA THR A 64 -5.04 -7.30 -5.98
C THR A 64 -5.46 -6.07 -6.78
N VAL A 65 -4.48 -5.30 -7.25
CA VAL A 65 -4.68 -4.12 -8.10
C VAL A 65 -3.89 -4.32 -9.40
N ASN A 66 -4.49 -3.99 -10.54
CA ASN A 66 -3.82 -4.03 -11.85
C ASN A 66 -3.93 -2.67 -12.55
N PRO A 67 -3.22 -1.64 -12.05
CA PRO A 67 -3.22 -0.35 -12.72
C PRO A 67 -2.55 -0.51 -14.09
N GLY A 68 -3.06 0.18 -15.11
CA GLY A 68 -2.35 0.37 -16.38
C GLY A 68 -0.94 0.96 -16.18
N PRO A 69 -0.12 1.07 -17.23
CA PRO A 69 1.06 1.90 -17.18
C PRO A 69 0.70 3.34 -16.76
N GLY A 70 1.54 3.98 -15.94
CA GLY A 70 1.29 5.31 -15.42
C GLY A 70 2.01 5.61 -14.12
N THR A 71 1.80 6.82 -13.60
CA THR A 71 2.35 7.27 -12.32
C THR A 71 1.29 7.17 -11.24
N PHE A 72 1.62 6.47 -10.16
CA PHE A 72 0.72 6.17 -9.05
C PHE A 72 1.31 6.61 -7.72
N ARG A 73 0.45 6.62 -6.70
CA ARG A 73 0.82 6.77 -5.29
C ARG A 73 0.03 5.77 -4.48
N ALA A 74 0.69 5.12 -3.52
CA ALA A 74 0.00 4.31 -2.54
C ALA A 74 -0.32 5.10 -1.29
N TRP A 75 -1.37 4.65 -0.61
CA TRP A 75 -1.80 5.15 0.67
C TRP A 75 -1.98 3.96 1.59
N VAL A 76 -1.45 4.05 2.80
CA VAL A 76 -1.61 3.05 3.85
C VAL A 76 -2.60 3.60 4.87
N LYS A 77 -3.61 2.82 5.22
CA LYS A 77 -4.58 3.11 6.27
C LYS A 77 -4.48 2.05 7.34
N LEU A 78 -4.22 2.45 8.59
CA LEU A 78 -4.29 1.56 9.73
C LEU A 78 -5.57 1.82 10.52
N THR A 79 -6.20 0.76 11.03
CA THR A 79 -7.33 0.88 11.95
C THR A 79 -6.86 0.64 13.39
N ALA A 80 -6.52 1.71 14.10
CA ALA A 80 -5.98 1.68 15.47
C ALA A 80 -6.91 2.45 16.42
N THR A 81 -8.10 1.89 16.69
CA THR A 81 -9.19 2.55 17.41
C THR A 81 -8.71 3.29 18.68
N PRO A 82 -9.06 4.59 18.85
CA PRO A 82 -10.02 5.37 18.06
C PRO A 82 -9.44 6.00 16.78
N GLU A 83 -8.16 5.82 16.50
CA GLU A 83 -7.44 6.50 15.42
C GLU A 83 -7.45 5.69 14.13
N VAL A 84 -7.49 6.38 13.00
CA VAL A 84 -7.39 5.79 11.67
C VAL A 84 -6.36 6.57 10.85
N PRO A 85 -5.05 6.41 11.14
CA PRO A 85 -4.03 7.15 10.41
C PRO A 85 -3.96 6.69 8.95
N VAL A 86 -3.76 7.66 8.06
CA VAL A 86 -3.65 7.48 6.61
C VAL A 86 -2.36 8.13 6.13
N ILE A 87 -1.45 7.34 5.54
CA ILE A 87 -0.08 7.73 5.21
C ILE A 87 0.16 7.54 3.71
N PRO A 88 0.52 8.59 2.95
CA PRO A 88 0.90 8.46 1.55
C PRO A 88 2.34 7.98 1.40
N SER A 89 2.58 7.08 0.43
CA SER A 89 3.92 6.72 -0.03
C SER A 89 4.51 7.81 -0.95
N ALA A 90 5.79 7.66 -1.32
CA ALA A 90 6.32 8.35 -2.50
C ALA A 90 5.57 7.91 -3.77
N ARG A 91 5.63 8.74 -4.82
CA ARG A 91 5.10 8.36 -6.15
C ARG A 91 5.97 7.27 -6.76
N PHE A 92 5.35 6.38 -7.53
CA PHE A 92 6.04 5.33 -8.27
C PHE A 92 5.46 5.20 -9.69
N GLU A 93 6.21 4.59 -10.59
CA GLU A 93 5.86 4.43 -12.00
C GLU A 93 5.68 2.96 -12.33
N ILE A 94 4.63 2.64 -13.09
CA ILE A 94 4.43 1.35 -13.72
C ILE A 94 4.63 1.56 -15.23
N THR A 95 5.59 0.85 -15.81
CA THR A 95 5.94 0.92 -17.25
C THR A 95 5.39 -0.26 -18.03
#